data_AF-A0A126Z2Q4-F1
#
_entry.id   AF-A0A126Z2Q4-F1
#
_cell.length_a   1.000
_cell.length_b   1.000
_cell.length_c   1.000
_cell.angle_alpha   90.00
_cell.angle_beta   90.00
_cell.angle_gamma   90.00
#
_symmetry.space_group_name_H-M   'P 1'
#
loop_
_entity.id
_entity.type
_entity.pdbx_description
1 polymer ?
#
loop_
_entity_poly.entity_id
_entity_poly.type
_entity_poly.pdbx_seq_one_letter_code
_entity_poly.pdbx_strand_id
1 'polypeptide(L)'
;MSPSPRRRTLTALVGLALAVPLLAACTSTVHLQPAAAANTVGCADLIVHLPKTVEGQKMRDTDAQGTSAWGSPASIVLTCASRRRVSRTRRV
;
A
#
# COMPACT_ATOMS: atom_id res chain seq x y z
N MET A 1 19.95 -44.85 6.26
CA MET A 1 18.86 -44.73 7.26
C MET A 1 17.70 -43.97 6.62
N SER A 2 16.75 -44.66 5.98
CA SER A 2 15.60 -43.99 5.33
C SER A 2 14.56 -43.61 6.38
N PRO A 3 14.14 -42.34 6.47
CA PRO A 3 13.11 -41.93 7.43
C PRO A 3 11.78 -42.60 7.09
N SER A 4 11.10 -43.12 8.11
CA SER A 4 9.82 -43.81 8.01
C SER A 4 8.72 -42.87 7.49
N PRO A 5 7.68 -43.39 6.81
CA PRO A 5 6.62 -42.56 6.21
C PRO A 5 5.88 -41.70 7.25
N ARG A 6 5.73 -42.18 8.49
CA ARG A 6 5.16 -41.40 9.61
C ARG A 6 6.01 -40.20 10.03
N ARG A 7 7.34 -40.31 9.97
CA ARG A 7 8.23 -39.18 10.29
C ARG A 7 8.16 -38.11 9.20
N ARG A 8 8.00 -38.53 7.93
CA ARG A 8 7.87 -37.63 6.77
C ARG A 8 6.57 -36.81 6.81
N THR A 9 5.45 -37.44 7.18
CA THR A 9 4.16 -36.73 7.29
C THR A 9 4.15 -35.72 8.44
N LEU A 10 4.74 -36.06 9.60
CA LEU A 10 4.86 -35.13 10.73
C LEU A 10 5.70 -33.90 10.38
N THR A 11 6.84 -34.06 9.69
CA THR A 11 7.66 -32.92 9.25
C THR A 11 6.94 -32.01 8.26
N ALA A 12 6.13 -32.57 7.34
CA ALA A 12 5.37 -31.78 6.38
C ALA A 12 4.27 -30.94 7.06
N LEU A 13 3.56 -31.52 8.03
CA LEU A 13 2.52 -30.81 8.79
C LEU A 13 3.08 -29.66 9.63
N VAL A 14 4.22 -29.88 10.28
CA VAL A 14 4.90 -28.82 11.05
C VAL A 14 5.38 -27.70 10.11
N GLY A 15 5.97 -28.05 8.97
CA GLY A 15 6.37 -27.07 7.96
C GLY A 15 5.19 -26.24 7.45
N LEU A 16 4.05 -26.88 7.17
CA LEU A 16 2.84 -26.20 6.71
C LEU A 16 2.26 -25.27 7.79
N ALA A 17 2.18 -25.73 9.05
CA ALA A 17 1.66 -24.94 10.16
C ALA A 17 2.48 -23.65 10.40
N LEU A 18 3.81 -23.73 10.24
CA LEU A 18 4.69 -22.57 10.35
C LEU A 18 4.64 -21.63 9.14
N ALA A 19 4.25 -22.13 7.96
CA ALA A 19 4.16 -21.32 6.75
C ALA A 19 2.94 -20.39 6.73
N VAL A 20 1.80 -20.81 7.29
CA VAL A 20 0.54 -20.02 7.28
C VAL A 20 0.69 -18.58 7.81
N PRO A 21 1.27 -18.32 8.99
CA PRO A 21 1.40 -16.95 9.49
C PRO A 21 2.37 -16.08 8.67
N LEU A 22 3.32 -16.68 7.95
CA LEU A 22 4.24 -15.96 7.07
C LEU A 22 3.51 -15.34 5.87
N LEU A 23 2.42 -15.95 5.39
CA LEU A 23 1.60 -15.38 4.32
C LEU A 23 0.77 -14.16 4.78
N ALA A 24 0.39 -14.12 6.06
CA ALA A 24 -0.39 -13.01 6.63
C ALA A 24 0.47 -11.77 6.95
N ALA A 25 1.80 -11.88 6.87
CA ALA A 25 2.70 -10.74 7.07
C ALA A 25 2.68 -9.73 5.91
N CYS A 26 2.13 -10.11 4.75
CA CYS A 26 1.93 -9.19 3.64
C CYS A 26 0.75 -8.26 3.94
N THR A 27 1.03 -7.00 4.28
CA THR A 27 0.00 -5.96 4.41
C THR A 27 -0.63 -5.67 3.04
N SER A 28 -1.97 -5.62 2.98
CA SER A 28 -2.68 -5.27 1.75
C SER A 28 -2.49 -3.78 1.45
N THR A 29 -1.86 -3.48 0.31
CA THR A 29 -1.80 -2.13 -0.24
C THR A 29 -3.18 -1.68 -0.72
N VAL A 30 -3.48 -0.38 -0.57
CA VAL A 30 -4.69 0.21 -1.11
C VAL A 30 -4.44 0.62 -2.56
N HIS A 31 -5.11 -0.06 -3.49
CA HIS A 31 -5.07 0.26 -4.91
C HIS A 31 -5.77 1.60 -5.18
N LEU A 32 -5.04 2.57 -5.74
CA LEU A 32 -5.56 3.90 -6.07
C LEU A 32 -5.13 4.33 -7.49
N GLN A 33 -5.80 5.33 -8.05
CA GLN A 33 -5.40 5.92 -9.32
C GLN A 33 -4.56 7.19 -9.08
N PRO A 34 -3.35 7.33 -9.65
CA PRO A 34 -2.59 8.57 -9.54
C PRO A 34 -3.22 9.70 -10.36
N ALA A 35 -3.08 10.93 -9.88
CA ALA A 35 -3.49 12.11 -10.64
C ALA A 35 -2.46 12.48 -11.72
N ALA A 36 -2.88 13.24 -12.74
CA ALA A 36 -2.09 13.58 -13.95
C ALA A 36 -0.79 14.39 -13.70
N ALA A 37 -0.52 14.80 -12.45
CA ALA A 37 0.72 15.45 -12.02
C ALA A 37 1.08 15.09 -10.57
N ALA A 38 0.85 13.83 -10.19
CA ALA A 38 1.09 13.33 -8.83
C ALA A 38 2.59 13.15 -8.50
N ASN A 39 3.47 13.11 -9.51
CA ASN A 39 4.92 12.94 -9.38
C ASN A 39 5.70 14.26 -9.22
N THR A 40 5.03 15.37 -8.87
CA THR A 40 5.71 16.65 -8.65
C THR A 40 6.47 16.69 -7.33
N VAL A 41 7.54 17.48 -7.27
CA VAL A 41 8.32 17.69 -6.03
C VAL A 41 7.43 18.21 -4.90
N GLY A 42 6.47 19.09 -5.20
CA GLY A 42 5.50 19.58 -4.21
C GLY A 42 4.62 18.47 -3.63
N CYS A 43 4.19 17.50 -4.45
CA CYS A 43 3.47 16.34 -3.92
C CYS A 43 4.40 15.43 -3.10
N ALA A 44 5.65 15.23 -3.51
CA ALA A 44 6.61 14.47 -2.72
C ALA A 44 6.85 15.10 -1.33
N ASP A 45 7.05 16.41 -1.29
CA ASP A 45 7.21 17.18 -0.04
C ASP A 45 5.98 17.05 0.87
N LEU A 46 4.76 17.13 0.31
CA LEU A 46 3.54 16.91 1.10
C LEU A 46 3.46 15.51 1.69
N ILE A 47 3.67 14.47 0.87
CA ILE A 47 3.50 13.07 1.30
C ILE A 47 4.48 12.69 2.42
N VAL A 48 5.74 13.17 2.38
CA VAL A 48 6.74 12.84 3.41
C VAL A 48 6.44 13.48 4.77
N HIS A 49 5.62 14.53 4.81
CA HIS A 49 5.22 15.22 6.04
C HIS A 49 3.87 14.74 6.59
N LEU A 50 3.19 13.79 5.95
CA LEU A 50 1.88 13.32 6.41
C LEU A 50 1.98 12.57 7.75
N PRO A 51 1.02 12.77 8.65
CA PRO A 51 0.99 12.07 9.93
C PRO A 51 0.63 10.59 9.73
N LYS A 52 1.18 9.73 10.60
CA LYS A 52 0.87 8.30 10.63
C LYS A 52 -0.57 7.98 11.05
N THR A 53 -1.29 8.97 11.59
CA THR A 53 -2.67 8.83 12.06
C THR A 53 -3.45 10.10 11.78
N VAL A 54 -4.69 9.93 11.31
CA VAL A 54 -5.67 11.01 11.05
C VAL A 54 -7.01 10.54 11.60
N GLU A 55 -7.68 11.34 12.43
CA GLU A 55 -8.96 10.96 13.07
C GLU A 55 -8.93 9.58 13.76
N GLY A 56 -7.82 9.24 14.42
CA GLY A 56 -7.61 7.93 15.05
C GLY A 56 -7.36 6.75 14.09
N GLN A 57 -7.44 6.97 12.78
CA GLN A 57 -7.22 5.95 11.76
C GLN A 57 -5.73 5.83 11.41
N LYS A 58 -5.20 4.60 11.40
CA LYS A 58 -3.79 4.33 11.03
C LYS A 58 -3.57 4.44 9.52
N MET A 59 -2.40 4.99 9.14
CA MET A 59 -1.96 5.07 7.75
C MET A 59 -1.75 3.67 7.14
N ARG A 60 -2.02 3.56 5.84
CA ARG A 60 -1.80 2.36 5.04
C ARG A 60 -0.95 2.66 3.82
N ASP A 61 -0.28 1.63 3.33
CA ASP A 61 0.45 1.68 2.08
C ASP A 61 -0.51 1.82 0.90
N THR A 62 -0.10 2.59 -0.09
CA THR A 62 -0.78 2.78 -1.36
C THR A 62 0.18 2.46 -2.50
N ASP A 63 -0.36 2.13 -3.67
CA ASP A 63 0.43 1.77 -4.86
C ASP A 63 0.48 2.89 -5.92
N ALA A 64 -0.18 4.02 -5.65
CA ALA A 64 -0.22 5.18 -6.54
C ALA A 64 0.62 6.33 -6.00
N GLN A 65 1.46 6.91 -6.87
CA GLN A 65 2.25 8.09 -6.53
C GLN A 65 1.38 9.25 -6.06
N GLY A 66 1.88 10.02 -5.08
CA GLY A 66 1.17 11.20 -4.56
C GLY A 66 -0.13 10.88 -3.86
N THR A 67 -0.30 9.66 -3.36
CA THR A 67 -1.49 9.24 -2.60
C THR A 67 -1.14 8.77 -1.19
N SER A 68 -2.12 8.82 -0.30
CA SER A 68 -2.05 8.23 1.04
C SER A 68 -3.44 7.81 1.49
N ALA A 69 -3.52 6.78 2.33
CA ALA A 69 -4.79 6.27 2.84
C ALA A 69 -4.70 5.96 4.34
N TRP A 70 -5.82 6.09 5.04
CA TRP A 70 -5.95 5.71 6.45
C TRP A 70 -7.19 4.83 6.67
N GLY A 71 -7.07 3.88 7.59
CA GLY A 71 -8.16 2.98 8.01
C GLY A 71 -8.25 1.64 7.30
N SER A 72 -8.94 0.68 7.93
CA SER A 72 -9.20 -0.66 7.37
C SER A 72 -10.69 -1.02 7.50
N PRO A 73 -11.49 -0.95 6.42
CA PRO A 73 -11.15 -0.50 5.06
C PRO A 73 -10.76 0.99 5.00
N ALA A 74 -10.12 1.41 3.91
CA ALA A 74 -9.66 2.80 3.76
C ALA A 74 -10.85 3.76 3.84
N SER A 75 -10.87 4.62 4.87
CA SER A 75 -11.95 5.57 5.14
C SER A 75 -11.57 7.00 4.78
N ILE A 76 -10.26 7.28 4.72
CA ILE A 76 -9.70 8.58 4.35
C ILE A 76 -8.68 8.34 3.26
N VAL A 77 -8.82 9.05 2.14
CA VAL A 77 -7.90 8.98 1.00
C VAL A 77 -7.46 10.39 0.63
N LEU A 78 -6.16 10.58 0.50
CA LEU A 78 -5.54 11.79 -0.03
C LEU A 78 -5.00 11.50 -1.43
N THR A 79 -5.30 12.39 -2.37
CA THR A 79 -4.71 12.39 -3.71
C THR A 79 -4.15 13.78 -4.00
N CYS A 80 -2.83 13.86 -4.16
CA CYS A 80 -2.15 15.09 -4.53
C CYS A 80 -2.07 15.22 -6.06
N ALA A 81 -2.42 16.39 -6.56
CA ALA A 81 -2.23 16.78 -7.94
C ALA A 81 -1.78 18.25 -7.98
N SER A 82 -0.76 18.57 -8.76
CA SER A 82 -0.48 19.97 -9.03
C SER A 82 -1.57 20.55 -9.93
N ARG A 83 -1.89 21.85 -9.75
CA ARG A 83 -2.72 22.57 -10.72
C ARG A 83 -1.94 22.61 -12.04
N ARG A 84 -2.34 21.81 -13.02
CA ARG A 84 -2.09 22.21 -14.40
C ARG A 84 -2.82 23.53 -14.57
N ARG A 85 -2.08 24.63 -14.77
CA ARG A 85 -2.65 25.78 -15.46
C ARG A 85 -3.22 25.19 -16.75
N VAL A 86 -4.54 25.14 -16.88
CA VAL A 86 -5.17 24.93 -18.19
C VAL A 86 -4.63 26.09 -19.01
N SER A 87 -3.61 25.84 -19.84
CA SER A 87 -3.10 26.83 -20.77
C SER A 87 -4.31 27.26 -21.59
N ARG A 88 -4.80 28.46 -21.32
CA ARG A 88 -5.92 29.10 -22.00
C ARG A 88 -5.45 29.56 -23.40
N THR A 89 -4.79 28.67 -24.11
CA THR A 89 -4.09 28.90 -25.38
C THR A 89 -4.36 27.73 -26.32
N ARG A 90 -5.64 27.56 -26.65
CA ARG A 90 -6.06 27.12 -27.98
C ARG A 90 -7.25 27.99 -28.38
N ARG A 91 -6.93 29.24 -28.68
CA ARG A 91 -7.76 30.10 -29.52
C ARG A 91 -6.82 30.63 -30.60
N VAL A 92 -6.68 29.85 -31.65
CA VAL A 92 -6.37 30.29 -33.01
C VAL A 92 -7.36 29.55 -33.88
#